data_AF-A0AAE6V6E2-F1
#
_entry.id   AF-A0AAE6V6E2-F1
#
_cell.length_a   1.000
_cell.length_b   1.000
_cell.length_c   1.000
_cell.angle_alpha   90.00
_cell.angle_beta   90.00
_cell.angle_gamma   90.00
#
_symmetry.space_group_name_H-M   'P 1'
#
loop_
_entity.id
_entity.type
_entity.pdbx_description
1 polymer ?
#
loop_
_entity_poly.entity_id
_entity_poly.type
_entity_poly.pdbx_seq_one_letter_code
_entity_poly.pdbx_strand_id
1 'polypeptide(L)'
;MCGRFVLSQSAADLVALFDIDEPGADLPEPSWNIAPTQRIAVVAESMKGVEEGSPPRRRLAGARWGLVPRSAADPSAGAPLINARIESVAEKPSFRESYSARRAIVPASGWYEWRIAADGARSPVYVSPGEGSLVLFAGLYEWWRSSQPGAPWLLSATILTRPSSGAVADVHERMPVLLQPELIEDWLDPGSTGDGDLLRAAAEGAAELAEELDVRTVGAAVGSVSANGPQLIQPA
;
A
#
# COMPACT_ATOMS: atom_id res chain seq x y z
N MET A 1 6.67 3.02 11.05
CA MET A 1 6.24 2.06 10.00
C MET A 1 4.87 2.54 9.62
N CYS A 2 4.57 2.74 8.34
CA CYS A 2 3.27 3.27 7.90
C CYS A 2 2.12 2.41 8.45
N GLY A 3 1.33 2.99 9.34
CA GLY A 3 0.20 2.33 10.00
C GLY A 3 -1.11 3.10 9.86
N ARG A 4 -1.11 4.18 9.09
CA ARG A 4 -2.31 4.96 8.79
C ARG A 4 -2.13 5.77 7.51
N PHE A 5 -3.10 5.74 6.62
CA PHE A 5 -3.02 6.53 5.39
C PHE A 5 -4.37 7.08 4.91
N VAL A 6 -4.31 7.91 3.88
CA VAL A 6 -5.44 8.61 3.29
C VAL A 6 -5.57 8.18 1.83
N LEU A 7 -6.81 7.97 1.39
CA LEU A 7 -7.17 7.89 -0.01
C LEU A 7 -8.48 8.66 -0.18
N SER A 8 -8.39 9.90 -0.66
CA SER A 8 -9.56 10.77 -0.84
C SER A 8 -10.22 10.62 -2.22
N GLN A 9 -9.55 9.95 -3.15
CA GLN A 9 -10.05 9.68 -4.50
C GLN A 9 -11.14 8.61 -4.46
N SER A 10 -12.17 8.80 -5.29
CA SER A 10 -13.24 7.81 -5.46
C SER A 10 -12.77 6.63 -6.31
N ALA A 11 -13.51 5.52 -6.28
CA ALA A 11 -13.29 4.40 -7.18
C ALA A 11 -13.30 4.82 -8.66
N ALA A 12 -14.18 5.74 -9.05
CA ALA A 12 -14.26 6.25 -10.43
C ALA A 12 -13.00 7.03 -10.82
N ASP A 13 -12.46 7.85 -9.91
CA ASP A 13 -11.21 8.57 -10.15
C ASP A 13 -10.04 7.61 -10.36
N LEU A 14 -9.98 6.54 -9.56
CA LEU A 14 -8.94 5.51 -9.69
C LEU A 14 -9.09 4.68 -10.97
N VAL A 15 -10.32 4.39 -11.39
CA VAL A 15 -10.58 3.72 -12.68
C VAL A 15 -10.04 4.53 -13.84
N ALA A 16 -10.28 5.85 -13.82
CA ALA A 16 -9.77 6.75 -14.84
C ALA A 16 -8.25 6.94 -14.77
N LEU A 17 -7.68 7.08 -13.56
CA LEU A 17 -6.26 7.36 -13.39
C LEU A 17 -5.34 6.20 -13.79
N PHE A 18 -5.78 4.96 -13.57
CA PHE A 18 -4.97 3.78 -13.81
C PHE A 18 -5.38 3.02 -15.09
N ASP A 19 -6.33 3.52 -15.87
CA ASP A 19 -6.88 2.83 -17.04
C ASP A 19 -7.36 1.40 -16.69
N ILE A 20 -8.23 1.30 -15.68
CA ILE A 20 -8.67 0.01 -15.14
C ILE A 20 -9.63 -0.70 -16.11
N ASP A 21 -9.27 -1.91 -16.53
CA ASP A 21 -10.13 -2.77 -17.35
C ASP A 21 -11.28 -3.40 -16.54
N GLU A 22 -10.99 -3.84 -15.32
CA GLU A 22 -11.93 -4.57 -14.46
C GLU A 22 -12.00 -3.95 -13.05
N PRO A 23 -12.96 -3.05 -12.79
CA PRO A 23 -13.25 -2.62 -11.44
C PRO A 23 -13.98 -3.73 -10.65
N GLY A 24 -13.50 -4.01 -9.44
CA GLY A 24 -14.13 -4.95 -8.52
C GLY A 24 -15.47 -4.44 -7.98
N ALA A 25 -16.32 -5.35 -7.49
CA ALA A 25 -17.61 -5.00 -6.92
C ALA A 25 -17.54 -4.38 -5.51
N ASP A 26 -16.50 -4.73 -4.74
CA ASP A 26 -16.37 -4.41 -3.30
C ASP A 26 -15.32 -3.33 -3.02
N LEU A 27 -15.28 -2.26 -3.82
CA LEU A 27 -14.28 -1.19 -3.67
C LEU A 27 -14.53 -0.38 -2.39
N PRO A 28 -13.45 0.06 -1.70
CA PRO A 28 -13.60 0.93 -0.53
C PRO A 28 -13.99 2.35 -0.94
N GLU A 29 -14.75 3.01 -0.06
CA GLU A 29 -15.03 4.44 -0.15
C GLU A 29 -13.80 5.29 0.24
N PRO A 30 -13.75 6.56 -0.21
CA PRO A 30 -12.74 7.50 0.25
C PRO A 30 -12.64 7.58 1.78
N SER A 31 -11.42 7.64 2.29
CA SER A 31 -11.14 7.70 3.73
C SER A 31 -9.88 8.49 4.03
N TRP A 32 -9.98 9.34 5.04
CA TRP A 32 -8.89 10.15 5.57
C TRP A 32 -8.20 9.51 6.77
N ASN A 33 -8.54 8.26 7.10
CA ASN A 33 -7.95 7.59 8.26
C ASN A 33 -7.96 6.06 8.14
N ILE A 34 -7.43 5.54 7.04
CA ILE A 34 -7.36 4.11 6.74
C ILE A 34 -6.39 3.42 7.70
N ALA A 35 -6.90 2.47 8.49
CA ALA A 35 -6.18 1.74 9.53
C ALA A 35 -5.95 0.26 9.14
N PRO A 36 -5.01 -0.44 9.80
CA PRO A 36 -4.77 -1.87 9.61
C PRO A 36 -6.05 -2.70 9.65
N THR A 37 -6.08 -3.77 8.86
CA THR A 37 -7.19 -4.72 8.70
C THR A 37 -8.43 -4.17 7.99
N GLN A 38 -8.52 -2.86 7.78
CA GLN A 38 -9.55 -2.27 6.93
C GLN A 38 -9.32 -2.62 5.46
N ARG A 39 -10.37 -2.41 4.66
CA ARG A 39 -10.32 -2.61 3.22
C ARG A 39 -9.63 -1.43 2.54
N ILE A 40 -8.74 -1.72 1.60
CA ILE A 40 -7.97 -0.74 0.82
C ILE A 40 -8.09 -1.02 -0.67
N ALA A 41 -7.95 0.02 -1.48
CA ALA A 41 -7.91 -0.12 -2.93
C ALA A 41 -6.52 -0.64 -3.33
N VAL A 42 -6.50 -1.64 -4.20
CA VAL A 42 -5.26 -2.16 -4.80
C VAL A 42 -5.43 -2.22 -6.30
N VAL A 43 -4.41 -1.74 -7.02
CA VAL A 43 -4.28 -1.90 -8.47
C VAL A 43 -3.33 -3.06 -8.73
N ALA A 44 -3.73 -4.02 -9.53
CA ALA A 44 -2.91 -5.18 -9.88
C ALA A 44 -3.21 -5.64 -11.30
N GLU A 45 -2.24 -6.25 -11.95
CA GLU A 45 -2.42 -6.87 -13.26
C GLU A 45 -2.51 -8.39 -13.16
N SER A 46 -3.25 -8.99 -14.08
CA SER A 46 -3.40 -10.44 -14.11
C SER A 46 -3.69 -10.98 -15.50
N MET A 47 -3.01 -12.07 -15.84
CA MET A 47 -3.33 -12.92 -16.99
C MET A 47 -4.56 -13.82 -16.76
N LYS A 48 -5.15 -13.81 -15.56
CA LYS A 48 -6.30 -14.67 -15.25
C LYS A 48 -7.52 -14.27 -16.07
N GLY A 49 -8.06 -15.21 -16.84
CA GLY A 49 -9.23 -14.98 -17.69
C GLY A 49 -8.94 -14.14 -18.94
N VAL A 50 -7.65 -14.03 -19.29
CA VAL A 50 -7.15 -13.38 -20.51
C VAL A 50 -6.85 -14.48 -21.53
N GLU A 51 -7.19 -14.24 -22.80
CA GLU A 51 -6.87 -15.15 -23.90
C GLU A 51 -5.36 -15.23 -24.13
N GLU A 52 -4.86 -16.40 -24.54
CA GLU A 52 -3.44 -16.61 -24.82
C GLU A 52 -2.95 -15.61 -25.89
N GLY A 53 -1.86 -14.90 -25.59
CA GLY A 53 -1.28 -13.87 -26.45
C GLY A 53 -1.89 -12.46 -26.31
N SER A 54 -2.90 -12.26 -25.45
CA SER A 54 -3.43 -10.94 -25.11
C SER A 54 -2.68 -10.30 -23.93
N PRO A 55 -2.65 -8.96 -23.80
CA PRO A 55 -2.02 -8.28 -22.66
C PRO A 55 -2.74 -8.60 -21.34
N PRO A 56 -2.06 -8.51 -20.19
CA PRO A 56 -2.70 -8.66 -18.89
C PRO A 56 -3.81 -7.63 -18.70
N ARG A 57 -4.83 -7.97 -17.90
CA ARG A 57 -5.87 -7.00 -17.51
C ARG A 57 -5.53 -6.34 -16.19
N ARG A 58 -5.66 -5.02 -16.16
CA ARG A 58 -5.48 -4.18 -14.99
C ARG A 58 -6.77 -4.11 -14.19
N ARG A 59 -6.67 -4.43 -12.92
CA ARG A 59 -7.80 -4.63 -12.02
C ARG A 59 -7.69 -3.67 -10.85
N LEU A 60 -8.82 -3.07 -10.49
CA LEU A 60 -8.97 -2.36 -9.22
C LEU A 60 -9.77 -3.25 -8.27
N ALA A 61 -9.21 -3.56 -7.10
CA ALA A 61 -9.87 -4.43 -6.14
C ALA A 61 -9.84 -3.88 -4.72
N GLY A 62 -10.83 -4.27 -3.92
CA GLY A 62 -10.82 -4.07 -2.48
C GLY A 62 -10.09 -5.22 -1.79
N ALA A 63 -9.02 -4.92 -1.05
CA ALA A 63 -8.23 -5.91 -0.32
C ALA A 63 -8.17 -5.59 1.18
N ARG A 64 -8.12 -6.60 2.05
CA ARG A 64 -7.79 -6.38 3.47
C ARG A 64 -6.35 -5.90 3.61
N TRP A 65 -6.11 -4.78 4.28
CA TRP A 65 -4.75 -4.35 4.60
C TRP A 65 -4.18 -5.15 5.78
N GLY A 66 -3.17 -5.97 5.50
CA GLY A 66 -2.70 -7.02 6.38
C GLY A 66 -2.72 -8.32 5.61
N LEU A 67 -1.61 -8.63 4.95
CA LEU A 67 -1.49 -9.79 4.08
C LEU A 67 -1.67 -11.10 4.86
N VAL A 68 -2.43 -12.02 4.28
CA VAL A 68 -2.66 -13.36 4.81
C VAL A 68 -1.95 -14.35 3.87
N PRO A 69 -0.81 -14.92 4.28
CA PRO A 69 -0.09 -15.89 3.45
C PRO A 69 -0.97 -17.08 3.12
N ARG A 70 -0.82 -17.68 1.93
CA ARG A 70 -1.62 -18.86 1.51
C ARG A 70 -1.57 -20.03 2.49
N SER A 71 -0.44 -20.19 3.18
CA SER A 71 -0.20 -21.24 4.17
C SER A 71 -0.80 -20.95 5.55
N ALA A 72 -1.35 -19.75 5.79
CA ALA A 72 -1.95 -19.41 7.07
C ALA A 72 -3.19 -20.26 7.34
N ALA A 73 -3.32 -20.76 8.56
CA ALA A 73 -4.51 -21.52 8.98
C ALA A 73 -5.72 -20.61 9.25
N ASP A 74 -5.47 -19.39 9.75
CA ASP A 74 -6.48 -18.40 10.12
C ASP A 74 -5.96 -16.97 9.79
N PRO A 75 -6.75 -16.11 9.13
CA PRO A 75 -6.44 -14.69 8.87
C PRO A 75 -6.17 -13.85 10.12
N SER A 76 -6.63 -14.32 11.28
CA SER A 76 -6.50 -13.67 12.59
C SER A 76 -5.31 -14.19 13.40
N ALA A 77 -4.58 -15.18 12.87
CA ALA A 77 -3.42 -15.74 13.56
C ALA A 77 -2.25 -14.75 13.54
N GLY A 78 -1.96 -14.17 14.69
CA GLY A 78 -0.84 -13.25 14.88
C GLY A 78 -1.13 -11.80 14.47
N ALA A 79 -0.08 -10.98 14.50
CA ALA A 79 -0.20 -9.57 14.13
C ALA A 79 -0.43 -9.43 12.62
N PRO A 80 -1.31 -8.52 12.16
CA PRO A 80 -1.55 -8.30 10.74
C PRO A 80 -0.27 -7.91 10.00
N LEU A 81 0.03 -8.59 8.88
CA LEU A 81 1.19 -8.32 8.04
C LEU A 81 0.96 -7.09 7.15
N ILE A 82 0.79 -5.91 7.76
CA ILE A 82 0.49 -4.66 7.07
C ILE A 82 1.67 -4.08 6.28
N ASN A 83 2.90 -4.40 6.69
CA ASN A 83 4.12 -3.94 6.05
C ASN A 83 5.08 -5.10 5.78
N ALA A 84 5.77 -5.05 4.65
CA ALA A 84 6.89 -5.92 4.30
C ALA A 84 8.18 -5.07 4.16
N ARG A 85 9.30 -5.55 4.69
CA ARG A 85 10.59 -4.85 4.53
C ARG A 85 11.21 -5.20 3.18
N ILE A 86 11.50 -4.21 2.36
CA ILE A 86 12.06 -4.41 1.02
C ILE A 86 13.34 -5.25 1.04
N GLU A 87 14.15 -5.12 2.09
CA GLU A 87 15.43 -5.81 2.26
C GLU A 87 15.31 -7.33 2.43
N SER A 88 14.12 -7.84 2.77
CA SER A 88 13.91 -9.26 3.10
C SER A 88 12.67 -9.86 2.45
N VAL A 89 11.96 -9.08 1.62
CA VAL A 89 10.65 -9.47 1.08
C VAL A 89 10.75 -10.68 0.15
N ALA A 90 11.86 -10.80 -0.60
CA ALA A 90 12.13 -11.91 -1.50
C ALA A 90 12.47 -13.23 -0.78
N GLU A 91 12.89 -13.17 0.48
CA GLU A 91 13.35 -14.33 1.25
C GLU A 91 12.30 -14.83 2.24
N LYS A 92 11.51 -13.91 2.82
CA LYS A 92 10.56 -14.24 3.88
C LYS A 92 9.42 -15.13 3.39
N PRO A 93 9.17 -16.29 4.02
CA PRO A 93 8.10 -17.22 3.60
C PRO A 93 6.73 -16.58 3.45
N SER A 94 6.40 -15.61 4.31
CA SER A 94 5.11 -14.90 4.26
C SER A 94 4.92 -14.01 3.03
N PHE A 95 5.99 -13.64 2.32
CA PHE A 95 5.94 -12.64 1.25
C PHE A 95 6.58 -13.10 -0.06
N ARG A 96 7.59 -13.99 -0.04
CA ARG A 96 8.40 -14.35 -1.21
C ARG A 96 7.57 -14.78 -2.43
N GLU A 97 6.49 -15.54 -2.21
CA GLU A 97 5.64 -16.00 -3.30
C GLU A 97 4.75 -14.87 -3.85
N SER A 98 4.28 -13.98 -2.99
CA SER A 98 3.52 -12.80 -3.41
C SER A 98 4.44 -11.79 -4.11
N TYR A 99 5.68 -11.62 -3.65
CA TYR A 99 6.67 -10.78 -4.30
C TYR A 99 6.97 -11.24 -5.73
N SER A 100 7.18 -12.55 -5.91
CA SER A 100 7.54 -13.12 -7.20
C SER A 100 6.49 -12.87 -8.29
N ALA A 101 5.19 -12.89 -7.97
CA ALA A 101 4.13 -12.92 -8.99
C ALA A 101 2.82 -12.16 -8.65
N ARG A 102 2.74 -11.49 -7.50
CA ARG A 102 1.51 -10.82 -7.00
C ARG A 102 1.84 -9.46 -6.41
N ARG A 103 2.43 -8.62 -7.24
CA ARG A 103 2.71 -7.22 -6.96
C ARG A 103 1.45 -6.38 -7.21
N ALA A 104 1.30 -5.32 -6.43
CA ALA A 104 0.20 -4.39 -6.53
C ALA A 104 0.69 -2.97 -6.25
N ILE A 105 -0.12 -1.99 -6.65
CA ILE A 105 0.01 -0.60 -6.23
C ILE A 105 -1.10 -0.32 -5.21
N VAL A 106 -0.74 0.30 -4.09
CA VAL A 106 -1.70 0.86 -3.13
C VAL A 106 -1.65 2.39 -3.28
N PRO A 107 -2.63 3.00 -3.97
CA PRO A 107 -2.68 4.46 -4.09
C PRO A 107 -3.01 5.09 -2.74
N ALA A 108 -2.39 6.23 -2.45
CA ALA A 108 -2.69 7.02 -1.27
C ALA A 108 -2.48 8.52 -1.56
N SER A 109 -3.36 9.37 -1.04
CA SER A 109 -3.16 10.82 -1.08
C SER A 109 -2.02 11.25 -0.16
N GLY A 110 -1.70 10.43 0.84
CA GLY A 110 -0.61 10.60 1.79
C GLY A 110 -0.76 9.65 2.96
N TRP A 111 0.19 9.66 3.90
CA TRP A 111 0.14 8.83 5.10
C TRP A 111 0.47 9.61 6.36
N TYR A 112 0.11 9.04 7.51
CA TYR A 112 0.46 9.61 8.80
C TYR A 112 1.63 8.86 9.41
N GLU A 113 2.51 9.62 10.07
CA GLU A 113 3.49 9.11 11.01
C GLU A 113 3.48 9.94 12.28
N TRP A 114 4.12 9.44 13.34
CA TRP A 114 4.20 10.14 14.62
C TRP A 114 5.64 10.50 14.91
N ARG A 115 5.95 11.81 14.92
CA ARG A 115 7.24 12.31 15.42
C ARG A 115 7.30 12.10 16.92
N ILE A 116 8.38 11.51 17.40
CA ILE A 116 8.62 11.24 18.81
C ILE A 116 9.67 12.24 19.32
N ALA A 117 9.29 13.10 20.24
CA ALA A 117 10.21 14.03 20.90
C ALA A 117 11.10 13.29 21.93
N ALA A 118 12.15 13.96 22.41
CA ALA A 118 13.11 13.38 23.36
C ALA A 118 12.48 12.93 24.69
N ASP A 119 11.35 13.55 25.08
CA ASP A 119 10.56 13.20 26.26
C ASP A 119 9.53 12.08 26.00
N GLY A 120 9.49 11.55 24.77
CA GLY A 120 8.55 10.52 24.34
C GLY A 120 7.19 11.04 23.86
N ALA A 121 6.95 12.36 23.88
CA ALA A 121 5.72 12.93 23.37
C ALA A 121 5.58 12.68 21.86
N ARG A 122 4.36 12.32 21.43
CA ARG A 122 4.06 11.97 20.04
C ARG A 122 3.20 13.04 19.39
N SER A 123 3.67 13.58 18.27
CA SER A 123 2.89 14.51 17.43
C SER A 123 2.64 13.86 16.07
N PRO A 124 1.38 13.73 15.63
CA PRO A 124 1.10 13.20 14.31
C PRO A 124 1.51 14.20 13.24
N VAL A 125 2.11 13.69 12.18
CA VAL A 125 2.39 14.42 10.95
C VAL A 125 1.69 13.73 9.80
N TYR A 126 1.29 14.50 8.81
CA TYR A 126 0.81 14.01 7.53
C TYR A 126 1.90 14.24 6.48
N VAL A 127 2.27 13.17 5.80
CA VAL A 127 3.26 13.14 4.73
C VAL A 127 2.55 12.94 3.40
N SER A 128 2.81 13.80 2.42
CA SER A 128 2.06 13.81 1.16
C SER A 128 2.88 14.39 0.00
N PRO A 129 2.54 14.08 -1.26
CA PRO A 129 3.19 14.66 -2.44
C PRO A 129 2.63 16.05 -2.81
N GLY A 130 1.96 16.73 -1.88
CA GLY A 130 1.19 17.95 -2.13
C GLY A 130 -0.29 17.70 -2.42
N GLU A 131 -1.08 18.77 -2.48
CA GLU A 131 -2.54 18.68 -2.64
C GLU A 131 -2.94 18.14 -4.03
N GLY A 132 -3.91 17.24 -4.06
CA GLY A 132 -4.48 16.67 -5.29
C GLY A 132 -3.66 15.54 -5.93
N SER A 133 -2.41 15.35 -5.52
CA SER A 133 -1.51 14.30 -6.01
C SER A 133 -1.63 13.01 -5.19
N LEU A 134 -1.21 11.88 -5.79
CA LEU A 134 -1.11 10.59 -5.12
C LEU A 134 0.35 10.17 -4.98
N VAL A 135 0.66 9.51 -3.86
CA VAL A 135 1.79 8.59 -3.78
C VAL A 135 1.31 7.19 -4.11
N LEU A 136 2.17 6.44 -4.80
CA LEU A 136 1.90 5.06 -5.20
C LEU A 136 2.75 4.14 -4.36
N PHE A 137 2.16 3.47 -3.37
CA PHE A 137 2.93 2.52 -2.56
C PHE A 137 3.14 1.22 -3.32
N ALA A 138 4.38 0.76 -3.39
CA ALA A 138 4.69 -0.60 -3.79
C ALA A 138 4.06 -1.56 -2.78
N GLY A 139 3.15 -2.41 -3.23
CA GLY A 139 2.46 -3.39 -2.41
C GLY A 139 2.54 -4.79 -2.98
N LEU A 140 2.15 -5.76 -2.17
CA LEU A 140 1.90 -7.14 -2.60
C LEU A 140 0.48 -7.52 -2.24
N TYR A 141 -0.09 -8.48 -2.97
CA TYR A 141 -1.39 -9.05 -2.64
C TYR A 141 -1.34 -10.57 -2.53
N GLU A 142 -2.30 -11.12 -1.80
CA GLU A 142 -2.47 -12.56 -1.66
C GLU A 142 -3.94 -12.95 -1.61
N TRP A 143 -4.26 -14.02 -2.34
CA TRP A 143 -5.56 -14.68 -2.27
C TRP A 143 -5.46 -15.85 -1.29
N TRP A 144 -6.19 -15.74 -0.20
CA TRP A 144 -6.27 -16.78 0.83
C TRP A 144 -7.64 -17.48 0.77
N ARG A 145 -7.64 -18.81 0.92
CA ARG A 145 -8.85 -19.63 0.94
C ARG A 145 -8.99 -20.29 2.31
N SER A 146 -10.14 -20.10 2.95
CA SER A 146 -10.45 -20.79 4.19
C SER A 146 -10.64 -22.29 3.97
N SER A 147 -10.28 -23.08 4.98
CA SER A 147 -10.62 -24.49 5.04
C SER A 147 -12.11 -24.74 5.32
N GLN A 148 -12.82 -23.72 5.80
CA GLN A 148 -14.26 -23.80 6.06
C GLN A 148 -15.04 -23.92 4.74
N PRO A 149 -15.88 -24.96 4.55
CA PRO A 149 -16.67 -25.13 3.34
C PRO A 149 -17.55 -23.91 3.03
N GLY A 150 -17.53 -23.46 1.76
CA GLY A 150 -18.37 -22.35 1.29
C GLY A 150 -17.91 -20.95 1.68
N ALA A 151 -16.84 -20.80 2.48
CA ALA A 151 -16.30 -19.49 2.79
C ALA A 151 -15.74 -18.79 1.53
N PRO A 152 -15.97 -17.47 1.37
CA PRO A 152 -15.43 -16.73 0.24
C PRO A 152 -13.90 -16.66 0.31
N TRP A 153 -13.28 -16.44 -0.85
CA TRP A 153 -11.86 -16.10 -0.90
C TRP A 153 -11.61 -14.74 -0.26
N LEU A 154 -10.50 -14.62 0.47
CA LEU A 154 -10.04 -13.36 1.03
C LEU A 154 -8.90 -12.81 0.19
N LEU A 155 -9.10 -11.62 -0.39
CA LEU A 155 -8.01 -10.82 -0.94
C LEU A 155 -7.40 -9.98 0.18
N SER A 156 -6.09 -10.04 0.32
CA SER A 156 -5.34 -9.27 1.31
C SER A 156 -4.10 -8.64 0.68
N ALA A 157 -3.59 -7.56 1.27
CA ALA A 157 -2.45 -6.83 0.75
C ALA A 157 -1.52 -6.30 1.85
N THR A 158 -0.29 -6.02 1.49
CA THR A 158 0.75 -5.42 2.34
C THR A 158 1.44 -4.30 1.58
N ILE A 159 2.02 -3.34 2.30
CA ILE A 159 2.80 -2.24 1.74
C ILE A 159 4.29 -2.52 1.98
N LEU A 160 5.13 -2.35 0.97
CA LEU A 160 6.57 -2.43 1.14
C LEU A 160 7.08 -1.18 1.86
N THR A 161 8.08 -1.36 2.70
CA THR A 161 8.75 -0.30 3.45
C THR A 161 10.25 -0.38 3.25
N ARG A 162 10.91 0.78 3.30
CA ARG A 162 12.37 0.96 3.23
C ARG A 162 12.85 1.86 4.37
N PRO A 163 14.17 1.97 4.64
CA PRO A 163 14.70 3.02 5.49
C PRO A 163 14.25 4.39 4.98
N SER A 164 13.88 5.30 5.88
CA SER A 164 13.47 6.64 5.45
C SER A 164 14.62 7.44 4.84
N SER A 165 14.27 8.37 3.96
CA SER A 165 15.13 9.41 3.41
C SER A 165 14.34 10.72 3.28
N GLY A 166 14.99 11.79 2.83
CA GLY A 166 14.39 13.12 2.71
C GLY A 166 13.73 13.59 4.00
N ALA A 167 12.63 14.35 3.87
CA ALA A 167 11.90 14.93 4.99
C ALA A 167 11.31 13.90 5.98
N VAL A 168 11.15 12.63 5.56
CA VAL A 168 10.56 11.57 6.39
C VAL A 168 11.58 11.03 7.40
N ALA A 169 12.89 11.14 7.12
CA ALA A 169 13.94 10.65 8.01
C ALA A 169 13.93 11.34 9.40
N ASP A 170 13.52 12.61 9.44
CA ASP A 170 13.37 13.39 10.69
C ASP A 170 12.09 13.04 11.47
N VAL A 171 11.23 12.18 10.93
CA VAL A 171 9.96 11.77 11.53
C VAL A 171 10.03 10.34 12.05
N HIS A 172 10.48 9.41 11.20
CA HIS A 172 10.48 7.98 11.49
C HIS A 172 11.59 7.27 10.70
N GLU A 173 12.19 6.21 11.26
CA GLU A 173 13.28 5.42 10.62
C GLU A 173 12.86 4.62 9.36
N ARG A 174 11.57 4.56 9.05
CA ARG A 174 10.98 3.74 7.98
C ARG A 174 9.91 4.51 7.26
N MET A 175 9.85 4.36 5.94
CA MET A 175 8.81 4.92 5.08
C MET A 175 8.31 3.86 4.07
N PRO A 176 7.11 4.06 3.48
CA PRO A 176 6.68 3.24 2.34
C PRO A 176 7.65 3.32 1.17
N VAL A 177 7.72 2.26 0.37
CA VAL A 177 8.39 2.32 -0.94
C VAL A 177 7.43 3.00 -1.91
N LEU A 178 7.83 4.17 -2.41
CA LEU A 178 7.06 4.95 -3.37
C LEU A 178 7.50 4.56 -4.79
N LEU A 179 6.55 4.21 -5.65
CA LEU A 179 6.83 3.89 -7.05
C LEU A 179 6.84 5.17 -7.88
N GLN A 180 7.91 5.33 -8.65
CA GLN A 180 7.97 6.30 -9.73
C GLN A 180 7.03 5.87 -10.87
N PRO A 181 6.43 6.81 -11.62
CA PRO A 181 5.57 6.50 -12.76
C PRO A 181 6.19 5.52 -13.76
N GLU A 182 7.50 5.65 -13.99
CA GLU A 182 8.27 4.84 -14.94
C GLU A 182 8.38 3.37 -14.51
N LEU A 183 8.22 3.07 -13.22
CA LEU A 183 8.29 1.71 -12.67
C LEU A 183 6.92 1.04 -12.55
N ILE A 184 5.81 1.73 -12.87
CA ILE A 184 4.45 1.19 -12.70
C ILE A 184 4.26 -0.09 -13.52
N GLU A 185 4.61 -0.05 -14.80
CA GLU A 185 4.41 -1.17 -15.73
C GLU A 185 5.28 -2.38 -15.31
N ASP A 186 6.58 -2.18 -15.10
CA ASP A 186 7.49 -3.23 -14.67
C ASP A 186 7.09 -3.83 -13.31
N TRP A 187 6.61 -2.98 -12.39
CA TRP A 187 6.14 -3.42 -11.08
C TRP A 187 4.87 -4.27 -11.17
N LEU A 188 3.92 -3.91 -12.04
CA LEU A 188 2.65 -4.61 -12.17
C LEU A 188 2.72 -5.85 -13.07
N ASP A 189 3.68 -5.92 -13.99
CA ASP A 189 3.77 -6.98 -15.00
C ASP A 189 3.73 -8.39 -14.37
N PRO A 190 2.66 -9.18 -14.61
CA PRO A 190 2.55 -10.54 -14.08
C PRO A 190 3.41 -11.56 -14.83
N GLY A 191 3.98 -11.19 -15.98
CA GLY A 191 4.91 -12.00 -16.77
C GLY A 191 6.34 -11.93 -16.26
N SER A 192 6.71 -10.87 -15.53
CA SER A 192 8.02 -10.74 -14.91
C SER A 192 8.07 -11.35 -13.52
N THR A 193 9.18 -12.06 -13.24
CA THR A 193 9.47 -12.54 -11.89
C THR A 193 10.13 -11.41 -11.12
N GLY A 194 9.59 -11.06 -9.95
CA GLY A 194 10.23 -10.07 -9.09
C GLY A 194 11.64 -10.52 -8.71
N ASP A 195 12.65 -9.70 -9.02
CA ASP A 195 14.07 -9.98 -8.79
C ASP A 195 14.75 -8.90 -7.93
N GLY A 196 16.06 -9.00 -7.74
CA GLY A 196 16.80 -8.03 -6.93
C GLY A 196 16.91 -6.66 -7.58
N ASP A 197 16.94 -6.59 -8.92
CA ASP A 197 17.10 -5.34 -9.66
C ASP A 197 15.82 -4.49 -9.59
N LEU A 198 14.65 -5.12 -9.69
CA LEU A 198 13.37 -4.42 -9.50
C LEU A 198 13.24 -3.82 -8.09
N LEU A 199 13.66 -4.55 -7.05
CA LEU A 199 13.66 -4.00 -5.68
C LEU A 199 14.62 -2.82 -5.54
N ARG A 200 15.81 -2.92 -6.14
CA ARG A 200 16.81 -1.86 -6.09
C ARG A 200 16.30 -0.61 -6.80
N ALA A 201 15.76 -0.74 -8.01
CA ALA A 201 15.17 0.37 -8.76
C ALA A 201 14.01 1.03 -7.99
N ALA A 202 13.10 0.23 -7.42
CA ALA A 202 12.01 0.76 -6.59
C ALA A 202 12.53 1.47 -5.33
N ALA A 203 13.60 0.97 -4.70
CA ALA A 203 14.19 1.59 -3.51
C ALA A 203 14.93 2.90 -3.81
N GLU A 204 15.60 2.98 -4.96
CA GLU A 204 16.30 4.18 -5.47
C GLU A 204 15.28 5.27 -5.85
N GLY A 205 14.30 4.95 -6.70
CA GLY A 205 13.25 5.90 -7.10
C GLY A 205 12.41 6.40 -5.92
N ALA A 206 12.12 5.53 -4.94
CA ALA A 206 11.46 5.94 -3.71
C ALA A 206 12.28 6.94 -2.88
N ALA A 207 13.62 6.89 -2.96
CA ALA A 207 14.48 7.82 -2.24
C ALA A 207 14.44 9.22 -2.88
N GLU A 208 14.40 9.28 -4.21
CA GLU A 208 14.28 10.53 -4.97
C GLU A 208 12.94 11.21 -4.70
N LEU A 209 11.83 10.46 -4.81
CA LEU A 209 10.49 10.98 -4.50
C LEU A 209 10.36 11.48 -3.06
N ALA A 210 11.15 10.94 -2.12
CA ALA A 210 11.09 11.33 -0.72
C ALA A 210 11.56 12.77 -0.46
N GLU A 211 12.40 13.32 -1.34
CA GLU A 211 12.91 14.69 -1.22
C GLU A 211 11.85 15.74 -1.56
N GLU A 212 10.81 15.35 -2.31
CA GLU A 212 9.73 16.25 -2.78
C GLU A 212 8.49 16.21 -1.87
N LEU A 213 8.50 15.38 -0.82
CA LEU A 213 7.36 15.21 0.06
C LEU A 213 7.17 16.39 1.01
N ASP A 214 5.93 16.84 1.13
CA ASP A 214 5.51 17.74 2.20
C ASP A 214 5.28 16.95 3.50
N VAL A 215 5.75 17.52 4.61
CA VAL A 215 5.58 16.97 5.96
C VAL A 215 5.02 18.07 6.85
N ARG A 216 3.76 17.91 7.26
CA ARG A 216 3.07 18.89 8.11
C ARG A 216 2.51 18.26 9.38
N THR A 217 2.59 18.98 10.49
CA THR A 217 1.95 18.59 11.75
C THR A 217 0.43 18.71 11.61
N VAL A 218 -0.29 17.69 12.07
CA VAL A 218 -1.76 17.66 12.05
C VAL A 218 -2.33 17.44 13.45
N GLY A 219 -3.65 17.60 13.61
CA GLY A 219 -4.31 17.45 14.90
C GLY A 219 -4.27 16.01 15.44
N ALA A 220 -4.26 15.87 16.77
CA ALA A 220 -4.20 14.58 17.47
C ALA A 220 -5.39 13.64 17.19
N ALA A 221 -6.50 14.16 16.64
CA ALA A 221 -7.72 13.42 16.35
C ALA A 221 -7.49 12.20 15.44
N VAL A 222 -6.47 12.24 14.57
CA VAL A 222 -6.09 11.11 13.69
C VAL A 222 -5.73 9.84 14.47
N GLY A 223 -5.27 9.97 15.72
CA GLY A 223 -4.97 8.82 16.59
C GLY A 223 -6.17 7.91 16.80
N SER A 224 -7.39 8.45 16.81
CA SER A 224 -8.62 7.68 16.89
C SER A 224 -8.98 7.05 15.55
N VAL A 225 -9.05 5.73 15.48
CA VAL A 225 -9.43 4.98 14.26
C VAL A 225 -10.86 5.25 13.79
N SER A 226 -11.73 5.78 14.66
CA SER A 226 -13.10 6.14 14.31
C SER A 226 -13.22 7.55 13.72
N ALA A 227 -12.20 8.39 13.86
CA ALA A 227 -12.21 9.72 13.26
C ALA A 227 -11.99 9.59 11.76
N ASN A 228 -12.86 10.18 10.94
CA ASN A 228 -12.70 10.21 9.50
C ASN A 228 -13.19 11.55 8.96
N GLY A 229 -12.46 12.13 8.01
CA GLY A 229 -12.85 13.34 7.28
C GLY A 229 -11.68 14.24 6.90
N PRO A 230 -11.89 15.16 5.95
CA PRO A 230 -10.85 16.02 5.38
C PRO A 230 -10.19 16.98 6.38
N GLN A 231 -10.82 17.23 7.52
CA GLN A 231 -10.25 18.00 8.63
C GLN A 231 -9.01 17.33 9.24
N LEU A 232 -8.83 16.01 9.09
CA LEU A 232 -7.72 15.26 9.71
C LEU A 232 -6.35 15.53 9.06
N ILE A 233 -6.35 16.01 7.82
CA ILE A 233 -5.13 16.36 7.10
C ILE A 233 -4.82 17.86 7.18
N GLN A 234 -5.68 18.67 7.81
CA GLN A 234 -5.44 20.10 7.94
C GLN A 234 -4.32 20.38 8.96
N PRO A 235 -3.50 21.42 8.74
CA PRO A 235 -2.48 21.83 9.71
C PRO A 235 -3.07 22.08 11.11
N ALA A 236 -2.33 21.67 12.14
CA ALA A 236 -2.69 21.88 13.55
C ALA A 236 -2.52 23.32 14.02
#